data_AF-A0A1J4KFG4-F1
#
_entry.id   AF-A0A1J4KFG4-F1
#
_cell.length_a   1.000
_cell.length_b   1.000
_cell.length_c   1.000
_cell.angle_alpha   90.00
_cell.angle_beta   90.00
_cell.angle_gamma   90.00
#
_symmetry.space_group_name_H-M   'P 1'
#
loop_
_entity.id
_entity.type
_entity.pdbx_description
1 polymer ?
#
loop_
_entity_poly.entity_id
_entity_poly.type
_entity_poly.pdbx_seq_one_letter_code
_entity_poly.pdbx_strand_id
1 'polypeptide(L)'
;MSQKKEKKEEHENLRKRDLEYALKKSADTFMNGMLYSMVHKTIANFMSPDRKDFNAKVFLLESIGSGTEFAAFDFTNGVLDAIIQPNLDTFSKWVPWTISTAALSSIVSRAVQTPVKNYSENGEFSFKDFSKDLKEATPQLVGFNTMKEYADMALPPKEKLGGKYMRTTLCLAAGNAGSMAASLPAMYPKYPVKVLLLGFLPTIPLCFVENAIFTSVKSFTKPFRLLPK
;
A
#
# COMPACT_ATOMS: atom_id res chain seq x y z
N MET A 1 -26.00 1.37 -37.54
CA MET A 1 -26.31 1.88 -36.18
C MET A 1 -26.18 0.82 -35.07
N SER A 2 -26.51 -0.46 -35.33
CA SER A 2 -26.42 -1.56 -34.34
C SER A 2 -25.00 -1.80 -33.78
N GLN A 3 -24.00 -1.95 -34.65
CA GLN A 3 -22.61 -2.23 -34.26
C GLN A 3 -21.95 -1.14 -33.37
N LYS A 4 -22.39 0.12 -33.48
CA LYS A 4 -21.85 1.23 -32.65
C LYS A 4 -22.48 1.26 -31.26
N LYS A 5 -23.71 0.73 -31.11
CA LYS A 5 -24.36 0.53 -29.81
C LYS A 5 -23.78 -0.70 -29.10
N GLU A 6 -23.65 -1.82 -29.81
CA GLU A 6 -23.07 -3.06 -29.29
C GLU A 6 -21.65 -2.86 -28.74
N LYS A 7 -20.76 -2.20 -29.50
CA LYS A 7 -19.40 -1.86 -29.02
C LYS A 7 -19.39 -0.93 -27.81
N LYS A 8 -20.37 -0.05 -27.68
CA LYS A 8 -20.46 0.89 -26.55
C LYS A 8 -20.95 0.17 -25.29
N GLU A 9 -21.92 -0.71 -25.41
CA GLU A 9 -22.42 -1.55 -24.31
C GLU A 9 -21.37 -2.55 -23.84
N GLU A 10 -20.64 -3.17 -24.76
CA GLU A 10 -19.53 -4.08 -24.42
C GLU A 10 -18.42 -3.37 -23.64
N HIS A 11 -18.03 -2.17 -24.10
CA HIS A 11 -17.03 -1.34 -23.41
C HIS A 11 -17.50 -0.88 -22.03
N GLU A 12 -18.78 -0.55 -21.88
CA GLU A 12 -19.35 -0.17 -20.58
C GLU A 12 -19.40 -1.36 -19.60
N ASN A 13 -19.73 -2.55 -20.11
CA ASN A 13 -19.75 -3.78 -19.31
C ASN A 13 -18.35 -4.23 -18.89
N LEU A 14 -17.34 -4.06 -19.75
CA LEU A 14 -15.93 -4.26 -19.40
C LEU A 14 -15.52 -3.32 -18.25
N ARG A 15 -15.75 -2.01 -18.43
CA ARG A 15 -15.44 -1.01 -17.39
C ARG A 15 -16.13 -1.32 -16.05
N LYS A 16 -17.40 -1.73 -16.06
CA LYS A 16 -18.12 -2.11 -14.83
C LYS A 16 -17.46 -3.29 -14.12
N ARG A 17 -17.04 -4.32 -14.88
CA ARG A 17 -16.34 -5.48 -14.32
C ARG A 17 -14.97 -5.11 -13.74
N ASP A 18 -14.21 -4.28 -14.45
CA ASP A 18 -12.88 -3.86 -13.99
C ASP A 18 -12.99 -3.00 -12.72
N LEU A 19 -13.99 -2.12 -12.66
CA LEU A 19 -14.26 -1.30 -11.48
C LEU A 19 -14.75 -2.15 -10.29
N GLU A 20 -15.62 -3.12 -10.53
CA GLU A 20 -16.04 -4.08 -9.50
C GLU A 20 -14.86 -4.89 -8.97
N TYR A 21 -13.97 -5.35 -9.86
CA TYR A 21 -12.75 -6.06 -9.48
C TYR A 21 -11.84 -5.17 -8.64
N ALA A 22 -11.61 -3.91 -9.05
CA ALA A 22 -10.80 -2.95 -8.31
C ALA A 22 -11.36 -2.71 -6.90
N LEU A 23 -12.68 -2.55 -6.77
CA LEU A 23 -13.33 -2.37 -5.47
C LEU A 23 -13.19 -3.60 -4.57
N LYS A 24 -13.46 -4.80 -5.09
CA LYS A 24 -13.33 -6.05 -4.33
C LYS A 24 -11.88 -6.31 -3.91
N LYS A 25 -10.92 -6.10 -4.82
CA LYS A 25 -9.48 -6.21 -4.52
C LYS A 25 -9.09 -5.24 -3.41
N SER A 26 -9.56 -4.00 -3.47
CA SER A 26 -9.26 -2.97 -2.48
C SER A 26 -9.83 -3.30 -1.10
N ALA A 27 -11.05 -3.83 -1.04
CA ALA A 27 -11.65 -4.29 0.20
C ALA A 27 -10.90 -5.50 0.80
N ASP A 28 -10.49 -6.46 -0.03
CA ASP A 28 -9.63 -7.57 0.41
C ASP A 28 -8.29 -7.06 0.94
N THR A 29 -7.64 -6.12 0.23
CA THR A 29 -6.38 -5.51 0.64
C THR A 29 -6.55 -4.71 1.94
N PHE A 30 -7.66 -3.98 2.11
CA PHE A 30 -8.00 -3.26 3.33
C PHE A 30 -8.09 -4.20 4.53
N MET A 31 -8.87 -5.28 4.40
CA MET A 31 -9.05 -6.27 5.48
C MET A 31 -7.73 -6.93 5.85
N ASN A 32 -6.90 -7.27 4.86
CA ASN A 32 -5.58 -7.83 5.11
C ASN A 32 -4.66 -6.85 5.83
N GLY A 33 -4.64 -5.58 5.43
CA GLY A 33 -3.83 -4.54 6.08
C GLY A 33 -4.28 -4.25 7.51
N MET A 34 -5.59 -4.21 7.75
CA MET A 34 -6.16 -4.03 9.08
C MET A 34 -5.78 -5.18 10.01
N LEU A 35 -6.01 -6.43 9.60
CA LEU A 35 -5.70 -7.61 10.42
C LEU A 35 -4.19 -7.79 10.60
N TYR A 36 -3.39 -7.48 9.59
CA TYR A 36 -1.93 -7.41 9.70
C TYR A 36 -1.51 -6.47 10.83
N SER A 37 -2.06 -5.24 10.85
CA SER A 37 -1.76 -4.25 11.88
C SER A 37 -2.16 -4.72 13.27
N MET A 38 -3.34 -5.33 13.40
CA MET A 38 -3.81 -5.90 14.67
C MET A 38 -2.84 -6.97 15.19
N VAL A 39 -2.48 -7.95 14.36
CA VAL A 39 -1.56 -9.02 14.75
C VAL A 39 -0.18 -8.46 15.09
N HIS A 40 0.36 -7.59 14.24
CA HIS A 40 1.67 -6.98 14.44
C HIS A 40 1.73 -6.21 15.77
N LYS A 41 0.69 -5.43 16.10
CA LYS A 41 0.64 -4.66 17.35
C LYS A 41 0.42 -5.51 18.58
N THR A 42 -0.39 -6.57 18.49
CA THR A 42 -0.52 -7.53 19.60
C THR A 42 0.83 -8.18 19.91
N ILE A 43 1.58 -8.58 18.88
CA ILE A 43 2.94 -9.12 19.03
C ILE A 43 3.88 -8.06 19.64
N ALA A 44 3.89 -6.84 19.10
CA ALA A 44 4.73 -5.75 19.60
C ALA A 44 4.44 -5.40 21.07
N ASN A 45 3.16 -5.31 21.46
CA ASN A 45 2.74 -5.05 22.84
C ASN A 45 3.13 -6.19 23.78
N PHE A 46 3.08 -7.44 23.31
CA PHE A 46 3.51 -8.60 24.10
C PHE A 46 5.02 -8.62 24.34
N MET A 47 5.80 -8.22 23.33
CA MET A 47 7.28 -8.20 23.37
C MET A 47 7.87 -6.92 23.99
N SER A 48 7.06 -5.90 24.26
CA SER A 48 7.56 -4.63 24.80
C SER A 48 7.73 -4.70 26.33
N PRO A 49 8.94 -4.47 26.87
CA PRO A 49 9.20 -4.53 28.32
C PRO A 49 8.52 -3.41 29.11
N ASP A 50 8.25 -2.26 28.48
CA ASP A 50 7.60 -1.10 29.08
C ASP A 50 6.14 -0.98 28.63
N ARG A 51 5.29 -1.92 29.06
CA ARG A 51 3.87 -1.93 28.66
C ARG A 51 3.18 -0.61 29.05
N LYS A 52 2.85 0.22 28.06
CA LYS A 52 1.80 1.24 28.20
C LYS A 52 0.44 0.53 28.25
N ASP A 53 -0.51 1.11 29.00
CA ASP A 53 -1.88 0.60 29.07
C ASP A 53 -2.48 0.42 27.67
N PHE A 54 -3.08 -0.74 27.43
CA PHE A 54 -3.69 -1.04 26.13
C PHE A 54 -4.92 -0.15 25.91
N ASN A 55 -4.84 0.75 24.93
CA ASN A 55 -5.97 1.55 24.50
C ASN A 55 -6.63 0.92 23.26
N ALA A 56 -7.78 0.28 23.47
CA ALA A 56 -8.53 -0.41 22.41
C ALA A 56 -8.97 0.54 21.27
N LYS A 57 -9.28 1.81 21.57
CA LYS A 57 -9.68 2.78 20.55
C LYS A 57 -8.52 3.11 19.63
N VAL A 58 -7.36 3.46 20.20
CA VAL A 58 -6.14 3.77 19.43
C VAL A 58 -5.72 2.54 18.61
N PHE A 59 -5.74 1.35 19.23
CA PHE A 59 -5.43 0.10 18.54
C PHE A 59 -6.31 -0.13 17.29
N LEU A 60 -7.63 0.06 17.42
CA LEU A 60 -8.56 -0.10 16.29
C LEU A 60 -8.36 0.98 15.22
N LEU A 61 -8.22 2.24 15.62
CA LEU A 61 -8.10 3.37 14.69
C LEU A 61 -6.83 3.29 13.86
N GLU A 62 -5.71 2.97 14.50
CA GLU A 62 -4.47 2.77 13.77
C GLU A 62 -4.50 1.49 12.91
N SER A 63 -5.28 0.46 13.29
CA SER A 63 -5.47 -0.73 12.43
C SER A 63 -6.29 -0.40 11.19
N ILE A 64 -7.35 0.41 11.32
CA ILE A 64 -8.10 0.96 10.20
C ILE A 64 -7.17 1.80 9.31
N GLY A 65 -6.33 2.64 9.92
CA GLY A 65 -5.32 3.43 9.21
C GLY A 65 -4.41 2.57 8.35
N SER A 66 -3.83 1.50 8.90
CA SER A 66 -3.01 0.56 8.13
C SER A 66 -3.80 -0.14 7.02
N GLY A 67 -5.05 -0.51 7.26
CA GLY A 67 -5.94 -1.06 6.23
C GLY A 67 -6.13 -0.09 5.07
N THR A 68 -6.40 1.19 5.37
CA THR A 68 -6.53 2.25 4.37
C THR A 68 -5.23 2.44 3.57
N GLU A 69 -4.07 2.45 4.23
CA GLU A 69 -2.77 2.60 3.54
C GLU A 69 -2.50 1.46 2.56
N PHE A 70 -2.78 0.22 2.98
CA PHE A 70 -2.58 -0.95 2.13
C PHE A 70 -3.51 -0.91 0.92
N ALA A 71 -4.77 -0.51 1.12
CA ALA A 71 -5.78 -0.52 0.06
C ALA A 71 -5.70 0.68 -0.89
N ALA A 72 -5.20 1.83 -0.43
CA ALA A 72 -5.30 3.08 -1.18
C ALA A 72 -4.66 3.00 -2.58
N PHE A 73 -3.48 2.40 -2.69
CA PHE A 73 -2.82 2.27 -3.99
C PHE A 73 -3.56 1.31 -4.93
N ASP A 74 -3.95 0.12 -4.45
CA ASP A 74 -4.73 -0.84 -5.24
C ASP A 74 -6.07 -0.24 -5.71
N PHE A 75 -6.73 0.54 -4.85
CA PHE A 75 -7.96 1.26 -5.16
C PHE A 75 -7.75 2.33 -6.21
N THR A 76 -6.82 3.26 -5.96
CA THR A 76 -6.58 4.39 -6.86
C THR A 76 -6.09 3.90 -8.22
N ASN A 77 -5.12 2.99 -8.24
CA ASN A 77 -4.60 2.44 -9.50
C ASN A 77 -5.68 1.65 -10.24
N GLY A 78 -6.42 0.76 -9.57
CA GLY A 78 -7.44 -0.05 -10.21
C GLY A 78 -8.64 0.75 -10.74
N VAL A 79 -9.09 1.78 -10.01
CA VAL A 79 -10.17 2.66 -10.47
C VAL A 79 -9.72 3.51 -11.67
N LEU A 80 -8.52 4.07 -11.61
CA LEU A 80 -7.99 4.87 -12.71
C LEU A 80 -7.71 4.02 -13.95
N ASP A 81 -7.20 2.81 -13.78
CA ASP A 81 -7.00 1.85 -14.87
C ASP A 81 -8.34 1.49 -15.55
N ALA A 82 -9.38 1.19 -14.78
CA ALA A 82 -10.72 0.90 -15.31
C ALA A 82 -11.35 2.09 -16.08
N ILE A 83 -11.10 3.33 -15.63
CA ILE A 83 -11.70 4.54 -16.22
C ILE A 83 -10.90 5.02 -17.43
N ILE A 84 -9.58 5.15 -17.28
CA ILE A 84 -8.68 5.80 -18.24
C ILE A 84 -8.15 4.79 -19.25
N GLN A 85 -7.94 3.52 -18.84
CA GLN A 85 -7.33 2.46 -19.65
C GLN A 85 -6.03 2.93 -20.30
N PRO A 86 -5.03 3.34 -19.50
CA PRO A 86 -3.79 3.89 -20.01
C PRO A 86 -3.00 2.84 -20.81
N ASN A 87 -2.35 3.27 -21.89
CA ASN A 87 -1.36 2.43 -22.54
C ASN A 87 -0.01 2.55 -21.80
N LEU A 88 0.34 1.52 -21.02
CA LEU A 88 1.56 1.44 -20.20
C LEU A 88 2.62 0.51 -20.80
N ASP A 89 2.61 0.33 -22.12
CA ASP A 89 3.53 -0.53 -22.88
C ASP A 89 5.02 -0.21 -22.73
N THR A 90 5.37 1.04 -22.42
CA THR A 90 6.76 1.48 -22.27
C THR A 90 7.07 1.91 -20.85
N PHE A 91 8.32 1.67 -20.42
CA PHE A 91 8.82 2.14 -19.13
C PHE A 91 8.65 3.65 -18.94
N SER A 92 8.80 4.44 -20.01
CA SER A 92 8.60 5.90 -20.02
C SER A 92 7.16 6.35 -19.77
N LYS A 93 6.16 5.48 -19.98
CA LYS A 93 4.75 5.74 -19.67
C LYS A 93 4.35 5.13 -18.32
N TRP A 94 4.87 3.93 -18.04
CA TRP A 94 4.65 3.23 -16.78
C TRP A 94 5.16 4.01 -15.56
N VAL A 95 6.40 4.55 -15.60
CA VAL A 95 6.96 5.28 -14.45
C VAL A 95 6.12 6.50 -14.06
N PRO A 96 5.79 7.45 -14.98
CA PRO A 96 4.94 8.59 -14.62
C PRO A 96 3.56 8.18 -14.14
N TRP A 97 3.00 7.10 -14.69
CA TRP A 97 1.71 6.56 -14.24
C TRP A 97 1.77 6.07 -12.79
N THR A 98 2.73 5.21 -12.46
CA THR A 98 2.89 4.68 -11.10
C THR A 98 3.19 5.79 -10.09
N ILE A 99 4.00 6.78 -10.46
CA ILE A 99 4.25 7.95 -9.59
C ILE A 99 2.96 8.74 -9.35
N SER A 100 2.20 9.03 -10.41
CA SER A 100 0.98 9.84 -10.32
C SER A 100 -0.13 9.14 -9.54
N THR A 101 -0.33 7.84 -9.80
CA THR A 101 -1.31 7.03 -9.07
C THR A 101 -0.90 6.84 -7.61
N ALA A 102 0.40 6.68 -7.32
CA ALA A 102 0.89 6.63 -5.94
C ALA A 102 0.67 7.97 -5.21
N ALA A 103 0.93 9.11 -5.86
CA ALA A 103 0.66 10.42 -5.27
C ALA A 103 -0.84 10.64 -5.01
N LEU A 104 -1.71 10.26 -5.94
CA LEU A 104 -3.16 10.30 -5.76
C LEU A 104 -3.62 9.37 -4.64
N SER A 105 -3.01 8.17 -4.52
CA SER A 105 -3.34 7.23 -3.44
C SER A 105 -2.97 7.79 -2.07
N SER A 106 -1.92 8.61 -1.97
CA SER A 106 -1.57 9.35 -0.74
C SER A 106 -2.68 10.31 -0.34
N ILE A 107 -3.25 11.04 -1.29
CA ILE A 107 -4.39 11.94 -1.05
C ILE A 107 -5.60 11.14 -0.55
N VAL A 108 -5.96 10.06 -1.26
CA VAL A 108 -7.10 9.20 -0.88
C VAL A 108 -6.91 8.62 0.53
N SER A 109 -5.71 8.13 0.81
CA SER A 109 -5.37 7.54 2.11
C SER A 109 -5.46 8.56 3.24
N ARG A 110 -4.86 9.75 3.07
CA ARG A 110 -4.88 10.81 4.09
C ARG A 110 -6.25 11.44 4.26
N ALA A 111 -7.08 11.45 3.22
CA ALA A 111 -8.44 11.99 3.32
C ALA A 111 -9.30 11.20 4.29
N VAL A 112 -9.00 9.91 4.49
CA VAL A 112 -9.64 9.06 5.49
C VAL A 112 -8.89 9.14 6.82
N GLN A 113 -7.56 9.00 6.80
CA GLN A 113 -6.78 8.86 8.03
C GLN A 113 -6.71 10.13 8.87
N THR A 114 -6.54 11.31 8.28
CA THR A 114 -6.36 12.55 9.05
C THR A 114 -7.62 12.89 9.87
N PRO A 115 -8.85 12.85 9.33
CA PRO A 115 -10.05 13.04 10.14
C PRO A 115 -10.24 12.00 11.24
N VAL A 116 -9.93 10.73 10.95
CA VAL A 116 -10.04 9.61 11.90
C VAL A 116 -9.05 9.77 13.05
N LYS A 117 -7.82 10.19 12.76
CA LYS A 117 -6.79 10.51 13.76
C LYS A 117 -7.21 11.70 14.63
N ASN A 118 -7.64 12.80 14.01
CA ASN A 118 -8.07 14.00 14.74
C ASN A 118 -9.28 13.72 15.65
N TYR A 119 -10.21 12.89 15.21
CA TYR A 119 -11.32 12.43 16.04
C TYR A 119 -10.83 11.59 17.24
N SER A 120 -9.81 10.75 17.05
CA SER A 120 -9.20 9.98 18.13
C SER A 120 -8.58 10.84 19.22
N GLU A 121 -7.88 11.90 18.81
CA GLU A 121 -7.06 12.71 19.71
C GLU A 121 -7.89 13.80 20.39
N ASN A 122 -8.82 14.42 19.66
CA ASN A 122 -9.51 15.65 20.08
C ASN A 122 -11.05 15.52 20.08
N GLY A 123 -11.61 14.38 19.66
CA GLY A 123 -13.06 14.16 19.62
C GLY A 123 -13.79 14.81 18.43
N GLU A 124 -13.06 15.46 17.52
CA GLU A 124 -13.63 16.19 16.39
C GLU A 124 -13.06 15.71 15.05
N PHE A 125 -13.93 15.53 14.05
CA PHE A 125 -13.50 15.29 12.67
C PHE A 125 -12.92 16.56 12.08
N SER A 126 -11.65 16.53 11.69
CA SER A 126 -10.97 17.68 11.13
C SER A 126 -9.91 17.27 10.12
N PHE A 127 -9.65 18.14 9.15
CA PHE A 127 -8.51 18.02 8.22
C PHE A 127 -7.30 18.84 8.70
N LYS A 128 -7.27 19.23 9.98
CA LYS A 128 -6.07 19.80 10.60
C LYS A 128 -4.89 18.85 10.37
N ASP A 129 -3.76 19.42 9.98
CA ASP A 129 -2.53 18.71 9.61
C ASP A 129 -2.58 17.89 8.31
N PHE A 130 -3.70 17.83 7.58
CA PHE A 130 -3.82 17.08 6.32
C PHE A 130 -2.73 17.43 5.30
N SER A 131 -2.46 18.72 5.09
CA SER A 131 -1.41 19.18 4.16
C SER A 131 -0.01 18.74 4.61
N LYS A 132 0.24 18.72 5.92
CA LYS A 132 1.51 18.28 6.50
C LYS A 132 1.66 16.76 6.35
N ASP A 133 0.67 16.00 6.79
CA ASP A 133 0.63 14.53 6.67
C ASP A 133 0.79 14.10 5.20
N LEU A 134 0.16 14.83 4.27
CA LEU A 134 0.26 14.55 2.84
C LEU A 134 1.69 14.79 2.32
N LYS A 135 2.34 15.90 2.71
CA LYS A 135 3.72 16.20 2.29
C LYS A 135 4.71 15.15 2.81
N GLU A 136 4.50 14.64 4.01
CA GLU A 136 5.36 13.63 4.62
C GLU A 136 5.13 12.23 4.02
N ALA A 137 3.87 11.84 3.78
CA ALA A 137 3.51 10.51 3.29
C ALA A 137 3.72 10.31 1.78
N THR A 138 3.57 11.36 0.98
CA THR A 138 3.57 11.23 -0.49
C THR A 138 4.91 10.71 -1.04
N PRO A 139 6.09 11.24 -0.65
CA PRO A 139 7.36 10.72 -1.13
C PRO A 139 7.55 9.23 -0.75
N GLN A 140 7.16 8.85 0.46
CA GLN A 140 7.25 7.47 0.94
C GLN A 140 6.39 6.52 0.08
N LEU A 141 5.12 6.88 -0.16
CA LEU A 141 4.21 6.07 -0.98
C LEU A 141 4.65 5.98 -2.44
N VAL A 142 5.14 7.08 -3.02
CA VAL A 142 5.69 7.10 -4.39
C VAL A 142 6.91 6.20 -4.48
N GLY A 143 7.87 6.36 -3.57
CA GLY A 143 9.09 5.55 -3.53
C GLY A 143 8.78 4.06 -3.34
N PHE A 144 7.87 3.75 -2.42
CA PHE A 144 7.46 2.38 -2.12
C PHE A 144 6.83 1.70 -3.33
N ASN A 145 5.76 2.27 -3.89
CA ASN A 145 5.01 1.61 -4.95
C ASN A 145 5.82 1.52 -6.24
N THR A 146 6.56 2.57 -6.61
CA THR A 146 7.40 2.56 -7.82
C THR A 146 8.46 1.46 -7.75
N MET A 147 9.20 1.36 -6.64
CA MET A 147 10.27 0.36 -6.52
C MET A 147 9.72 -1.05 -6.32
N LYS A 148 8.62 -1.21 -5.58
CA LYS A 148 7.95 -2.50 -5.40
C LYS A 148 7.44 -3.06 -6.73
N GLU A 149 6.73 -2.24 -7.53
CA GLU A 149 6.22 -2.67 -8.83
C GLU A 149 7.37 -2.93 -9.83
N TYR A 150 8.41 -2.08 -9.83
CA TYR A 150 9.59 -2.33 -10.65
C TYR A 150 10.26 -3.66 -10.29
N ALA A 151 10.41 -3.95 -8.99
CA ALA A 151 10.94 -5.23 -8.53
C ALA A 151 10.02 -6.39 -8.91
N ASP A 152 8.71 -6.19 -8.93
CA ASP A 152 7.78 -7.21 -9.44
C ASP A 152 8.01 -7.50 -10.93
N MET A 153 8.33 -6.50 -11.75
CA MET A 153 8.66 -6.70 -13.16
C MET A 153 10.05 -7.30 -13.39
N ALA A 154 11.04 -6.87 -12.62
CA ALA A 154 12.45 -7.20 -12.87
C ALA A 154 12.93 -8.50 -12.21
N LEU A 155 12.33 -8.89 -11.08
CA LEU A 155 12.76 -10.09 -10.36
C LEU A 155 12.36 -11.37 -11.13
N PRO A 156 13.20 -12.42 -11.09
CA PRO A 156 12.87 -13.71 -11.66
C PRO A 156 11.54 -14.30 -11.15
N PRO A 157 10.91 -15.21 -11.91
CA PRO A 157 9.69 -15.86 -11.47
C PRO A 157 9.93 -16.66 -10.17
N LYS A 158 8.86 -16.84 -9.39
CA LYS A 158 8.92 -17.37 -8.01
C LYS A 158 9.62 -18.73 -7.91
N GLU A 159 9.57 -19.54 -8.96
CA GLU A 159 10.21 -20.86 -9.04
C GLU A 159 11.73 -20.79 -8.93
N LYS A 160 12.34 -19.68 -9.39
CA LYS A 160 13.80 -19.47 -9.35
C LYS A 160 14.29 -18.76 -8.08
N LEU A 161 13.38 -18.22 -7.27
CA LEU A 161 13.70 -17.40 -6.10
C LEU A 161 13.37 -18.09 -4.77
N GLY A 162 13.10 -19.40 -4.75
CA GLY A 162 12.71 -20.11 -3.54
C GLY A 162 11.23 -19.95 -3.18
N GLY A 163 10.38 -19.65 -4.16
CA GLY A 163 8.93 -19.62 -4.03
C GLY A 163 8.32 -18.23 -3.88
N LYS A 164 7.00 -18.21 -3.70
CA LYS A 164 6.20 -16.98 -3.64
C LYS A 164 6.62 -16.09 -2.47
N TYR A 165 6.91 -16.68 -1.32
CA TYR A 165 7.29 -15.96 -0.10
C TYR A 165 8.54 -15.11 -0.32
N MET A 166 9.64 -15.72 -0.76
CA MET A 166 10.90 -15.03 -1.04
C MET A 166 10.74 -13.91 -2.07
N ARG A 167 10.02 -14.20 -3.16
CA ARG A 167 9.77 -13.20 -4.19
C ARG A 167 9.00 -11.99 -3.65
N THR A 168 7.94 -12.21 -2.86
CA THR A 168 7.18 -11.13 -2.23
C THR A 168 8.03 -10.36 -1.21
N THR A 169 8.85 -11.03 -0.40
CA THR A 169 9.78 -10.36 0.54
C THR A 169 10.74 -9.43 -0.21
N LEU A 170 11.30 -9.87 -1.34
CA LEU A 170 12.21 -9.06 -2.14
C LEU A 170 11.52 -7.83 -2.75
N CYS A 171 10.28 -7.97 -3.23
CA CYS A 171 9.49 -6.83 -3.69
C CYS A 171 9.20 -5.83 -2.56
N LEU A 172 8.86 -6.32 -1.36
CA LEU A 172 8.64 -5.47 -0.18
C LEU A 172 9.92 -4.76 0.25
N ALA A 173 11.05 -5.47 0.28
CA ALA A 173 12.35 -4.88 0.58
C ALA A 173 12.72 -3.78 -0.43
N ALA A 174 12.50 -4.03 -1.73
CA ALA A 174 12.71 -3.02 -2.76
C ALA A 174 11.78 -1.80 -2.58
N GLY A 175 10.51 -2.02 -2.25
CA GLY A 175 9.58 -0.95 -1.90
C GLY A 175 10.07 -0.12 -0.70
N ASN A 176 10.43 -0.77 0.41
CA ASN A 176 10.95 -0.09 1.59
C ASN A 176 12.23 0.71 1.29
N ALA A 177 13.14 0.18 0.46
CA ALA A 177 14.31 0.91 -0.01
C ALA A 177 13.91 2.14 -0.84
N GLY A 178 12.92 2.01 -1.73
CA GLY A 178 12.39 3.11 -2.52
C GLY A 178 11.74 4.20 -1.68
N SER A 179 10.92 3.83 -0.72
CA SER A 179 10.30 4.75 0.26
C SER A 179 11.37 5.57 0.97
N MET A 180 12.37 4.89 1.52
CA MET A 180 13.50 5.51 2.21
C MET A 180 14.22 6.49 1.28
N ALA A 181 14.63 6.05 0.09
CA ALA A 181 15.31 6.89 -0.89
C ALA A 181 14.52 8.14 -1.29
N ALA A 182 13.19 8.03 -1.42
CA ALA A 182 12.32 9.15 -1.80
C ALA A 182 12.05 10.13 -0.64
N SER A 183 11.97 9.66 0.61
CA SER A 183 11.65 10.51 1.77
C SER A 183 12.86 11.20 2.38
N LEU A 184 14.06 10.63 2.20
CA LEU A 184 15.28 11.11 2.84
C LEU A 184 15.74 12.52 2.43
N PRO A 185 15.65 12.95 1.16
CA PRO A 185 16.03 14.32 0.79
C PRO A 185 15.24 15.39 1.57
N ALA A 186 14.00 15.08 1.97
CA ALA A 186 13.17 15.96 2.78
C ALA A 186 13.52 15.94 4.28
N MET A 187 13.97 14.80 4.81
CA MET A 187 14.31 14.66 6.24
C MET A 187 15.77 15.01 6.54
N TYR A 188 16.68 14.78 5.59
CA TYR A 188 18.13 14.79 5.80
C TYR A 188 18.89 15.25 4.54
N PRO A 189 18.79 16.53 4.15
CA PRO A 189 19.34 17.06 2.89
C PRO A 189 20.88 17.00 2.77
N LYS A 190 21.60 16.66 3.85
CA LYS A 190 23.08 16.60 3.90
C LYS A 190 23.64 15.18 3.99
N TYR A 191 22.82 14.14 3.96
CA TYR A 191 23.30 12.77 4.23
C TYR A 191 23.81 12.06 2.96
N PRO A 192 25.02 11.48 2.98
CA PRO A 192 25.58 10.77 1.83
C PRO A 192 24.88 9.42 1.61
N VAL A 193 24.67 9.07 0.34
CA VAL A 193 23.96 7.85 -0.12
C VAL A 193 24.48 6.55 0.53
N LYS A 194 25.77 6.49 0.88
CA LYS A 194 26.38 5.33 1.56
C LYS A 194 25.79 5.04 2.94
N VAL A 195 25.33 6.06 3.66
CA VAL A 195 24.68 5.90 4.98
C VAL A 195 23.26 5.30 4.82
N LEU A 196 22.65 5.46 3.64
CA LEU A 196 21.32 4.90 3.34
C LEU A 196 21.35 3.37 3.26
N LEU A 197 22.41 2.83 2.64
CA LEU A 197 22.64 1.39 2.58
C LEU A 197 22.83 0.78 3.98
N LEU A 198 23.57 1.48 4.86
CA LEU A 198 23.80 1.05 6.23
C LEU A 198 22.53 1.13 7.09
N GLY A 199 21.66 2.13 6.88
CA GLY A 199 20.37 2.23 7.54
C GLY A 199 19.31 1.25 7.02
N PHE A 200 19.44 0.80 5.77
CA PHE A 200 18.53 -0.16 5.16
C PHE A 200 18.85 -1.62 5.51
N LEU A 201 20.13 -1.99 5.66
CA LEU A 201 20.51 -3.38 5.97
C LEU A 201 19.77 -3.99 7.18
N PRO A 202 19.56 -3.27 8.30
CA PRO A 202 18.79 -3.78 9.43
C PRO A 202 17.29 -3.96 9.17
N THR A 203 16.72 -3.34 8.12
CA THR A 203 15.29 -3.49 7.77
C THR A 203 15.01 -4.75 6.97
N ILE A 204 16.05 -5.37 6.38
CA ILE A 204 15.89 -6.58 5.58
C ILE A 204 15.30 -7.73 6.43
N PRO A 205 15.84 -8.10 7.61
CA PRO A 205 15.22 -9.12 8.47
C PRO A 205 13.78 -8.78 8.86
N LEU A 206 13.48 -7.50 9.10
CA LEU A 206 12.12 -7.06 9.42
C LEU A 206 11.17 -7.34 8.26
N CYS A 207 11.58 -7.10 7.02
CA CYS A 207 10.76 -7.41 5.84
C CYS A 207 10.37 -8.91 5.76
N PHE A 208 11.22 -9.82 6.25
CA PHE A 208 10.86 -11.25 6.34
C PHE A 208 9.76 -11.47 7.39
N VAL A 209 9.93 -10.92 8.59
CA VAL A 209 8.92 -11.05 9.66
C VAL A 209 7.59 -10.43 9.23
N GLU A 210 7.61 -9.23 8.66
CA GLU A 210 6.43 -8.54 8.15
C GLU A 210 5.73 -9.37 7.06
N ASN A 211 6.48 -9.90 6.09
CA ASN A 211 5.90 -10.74 5.05
C ASN A 211 5.34 -12.06 5.60
N ALA A 212 5.96 -12.63 6.64
CA ALA A 212 5.46 -13.84 7.30
C ALA A 212 4.13 -13.58 8.00
N ILE A 213 4.02 -12.48 8.75
CA ILE A 213 2.76 -12.06 9.39
C ILE A 213 1.70 -11.80 8.32
N PHE A 214 2.03 -11.01 7.30
CA PHE A 214 1.10 -10.66 6.23
C PHE A 214 0.62 -11.90 5.45
N THR A 215 1.51 -12.83 5.13
CA THR A 215 1.16 -14.09 4.45
C THR A 215 0.26 -14.96 5.31
N SER A 216 0.51 -15.01 6.62
CA SER A 216 -0.31 -15.75 7.59
C SER A 216 -1.72 -15.17 7.68
N VAL A 217 -1.83 -13.85 7.83
CA VAL A 217 -3.11 -13.13 7.80
C VAL A 217 -3.85 -13.38 6.49
N LYS A 218 -3.16 -13.26 5.36
CA LYS A 218 -3.75 -13.50 4.03
C LYS A 218 -4.25 -14.94 3.86
N SER A 219 -3.60 -15.92 4.50
CA SER A 219 -4.08 -17.30 4.53
C SER A 219 -5.32 -17.45 5.39
N PHE A 220 -5.34 -16.80 6.56
CA PHE A 220 -6.48 -16.78 7.49
C PHE A 220 -7.71 -16.09 6.91
N THR A 221 -7.55 -14.98 6.19
CA THR A 221 -8.65 -14.22 5.57
C THR A 221 -9.19 -14.86 4.30
N LYS A 222 -8.56 -15.93 3.80
CA LYS A 222 -8.95 -16.61 2.56
C LYS A 222 -10.44 -16.99 2.46
N PRO A 223 -11.13 -17.43 3.54
CA PRO A 223 -12.57 -17.72 3.49
C PRO A 223 -13.46 -16.49 3.30
N PHE A 224 -12.95 -15.29 3.60
CA PHE A 224 -13.72 -14.04 3.62
C PHE A 224 -13.43 -13.14 2.41
N ARG A 225 -12.67 -13.63 1.43
CA ARG A 225 -12.29 -12.83 0.26
C ARG A 225 -13.46 -12.62 -0.68
N LEU A 226 -13.54 -11.40 -1.20
CA LEU A 226 -14.56 -10.99 -2.16
C LEU A 226 -14.20 -11.40 -3.59
N LEU A 227 -12.92 -11.66 -3.87
CA LEU A 227 -12.46 -12.19 -5.15
C LEU A 227 -12.30 -13.72 -5.12
N PRO A 228 -12.87 -14.45 -6.10
CA PRO A 228 -12.59 -15.88 -6.27
C PRO A 228 -11.11 -16.11 -6.62
N LYS A 229 -10.65 -17.35 -6.40
CA LYS A 229 -9.25 -17.78 -6.55
C LYS A 229 -8.64 -17.45 -7.91
#